data_AF-A0A661EWG9-F1
#
_entry.id   AF-A0A661EWG9-F1
#
_cell.length_a   1.000
_cell.length_b   1.000
_cell.length_c   1.000
_cell.angle_alpha   90.00
_cell.angle_beta   90.00
_cell.angle_gamma   90.00
#
_symmetry.space_group_name_H-M   'P 1'
#
loop_
_entity.id
_entity.type
_entity.pdbx_description
1 polymer ?
#
loop_
_entity_poly.entity_id
_entity_poly.type
_entity_poly.pdbx_seq_one_letter_code
_entity_poly.pdbx_strand_id
1 'polypeptide(L)' 'DMHQDWFTGVDVVGVTAGASAPEVLVQAVIKQLQDWGGETATEIKGIEEKVVFTLPKELKLHMENR' A
#
# COMPACT_ATOMS: atom_id res chain seq x y z
N ASP A 1 -4.57 2.73 -15.27
CA ASP A 1 -3.65 3.70 -14.64
C ASP A 1 -2.21 3.40 -14.95
N MET A 2 -1.70 2.21 -14.64
CA MET A 2 -0.34 1.83 -15.04
C MET A 2 -0.26 1.56 -16.53
N HIS A 3 0.78 2.08 -17.17
CA HIS A 3 1.14 1.77 -18.55
C HIS A 3 2.51 1.09 -18.60
N GLN A 4 2.63 0.04 -19.42
CA GLN A 4 3.80 -0.83 -19.45
C GLN A 4 5.03 -0.13 -20.06
N ASP A 5 4.82 0.85 -20.94
CA ASP A 5 5.88 1.64 -21.57
C ASP A 5 6.72 2.45 -20.58
N TRP A 6 6.17 2.81 -19.42
CA TRP A 6 6.88 3.49 -18.33
C TRP A 6 8.09 2.71 -17.80
N PHE A 7 8.13 1.39 -18.03
CA PHE A 7 9.15 0.49 -17.51
C PHE A 7 10.17 0.06 -18.56
N THR A 8 10.11 0.61 -19.79
CA THR A 8 11.04 0.27 -20.86
C THR A 8 12.47 0.69 -20.49
N GLY A 9 13.38 -0.27 -20.35
CA GLY A 9 14.78 -0.01 -19.97
C GLY A 9 14.96 0.36 -18.49
N VAL A 10 13.97 0.09 -17.64
CA VAL A 10 14.06 0.30 -16.19
C VAL A 10 14.46 -1.02 -15.52
N ASP A 11 15.58 -1.00 -14.80
CA ASP A 11 16.07 -2.18 -14.08
C ASP A 11 15.47 -2.32 -12.67
N VAL A 12 15.08 -1.20 -12.04
CA VAL A 12 14.62 -1.18 -10.64
C VAL A 12 13.44 -0.21 -10.47
N VAL A 13 12.38 -0.69 -9.83
CA VAL A 13 11.18 0.10 -9.50
C VAL A 13 10.98 0.15 -8.00
N GLY A 14 10.89 1.36 -7.44
CA GLY A 14 10.46 1.59 -6.06
C GLY A 14 8.95 1.79 -5.99
N VAL A 15 8.28 1.10 -5.07
CA VAL A 15 6.85 1.26 -4.82
C VAL A 15 6.65 1.84 -3.42
N THR A 16 5.82 2.87 -3.33
CA THR A 16 5.38 3.48 -2.06
C THR A 16 3.93 3.93 -2.19
N ALA A 17 3.31 4.29 -1.09
CA ALA A 17 1.92 4.70 -1.05
C ALA A 17 1.72 5.86 -0.07
N GLY A 18 0.77 6.74 -0.39
CA GLY A 18 0.34 7.77 0.56
C GLY A 18 -0.34 7.15 1.78
N ALA A 19 -0.35 7.89 2.90
CA ALA A 19 -0.90 7.41 4.18
C ALA A 19 -2.38 6.96 4.13
N SER A 20 -3.14 7.40 3.13
CA SER A 20 -4.54 7.04 2.92
C SER A 20 -4.76 5.84 1.99
N ALA A 21 -3.71 5.32 1.36
CA ALA A 21 -3.82 4.24 0.39
C ALA A 21 -3.95 2.88 1.10
N PRO A 22 -5.00 2.09 0.81
CA PRO A 22 -5.12 0.73 1.34
C PRO A 22 -3.98 -0.17 0.86
N GLU A 23 -3.50 -1.04 1.75
CA GLU A 23 -2.43 -2.02 1.47
C GLU A 23 -2.71 -2.89 0.23
N VAL A 24 -3.97 -3.27 0.02
CA VAL A 24 -4.39 -4.08 -1.14
C VAL A 24 -4.06 -3.40 -2.48
N LEU A 25 -4.05 -2.06 -2.54
CA LEU A 25 -3.69 -1.35 -3.77
C LEU A 25 -2.18 -1.43 -4.03
N VAL A 26 -1.37 -1.34 -2.98
CA VAL A 26 0.09 -1.49 -3.07
C VAL A 26 0.44 -2.89 -3.57
N GLN A 27 -0.19 -3.91 -3.00
CA GLN A 27 -0.02 -5.30 -3.42
C GLN A 27 -0.47 -5.52 -4.87
N ALA A 28 -1.54 -4.86 -5.32
CA ALA A 28 -1.99 -4.93 -6.71
C ALA A 28 -0.95 -4.32 -7.68
N VAL A 29 -0.32 -3.19 -7.32
CA VAL A 29 0.76 -2.58 -8.11
C VAL A 29 1.97 -3.50 -8.19
N ILE A 30 2.41 -4.05 -7.05
CA ILE A 30 3.53 -5.00 -6.99
C ILE A 30 3.26 -6.21 -7.89
N LYS A 31 2.06 -6.80 -7.78
CA LYS A 31 1.66 -7.92 -8.61
C LYS A 31 1.68 -7.57 -10.10
N GLN A 32 1.19 -6.39 -10.47
CA GLN A 32 1.17 -5.95 -11.86
C GLN A 32 2.59 -5.82 -12.44
N LEU A 33 3.54 -5.31 -11.65
CA LEU A 33 4.95 -5.23 -12.04
C LEU A 33 5.58 -6.62 -12.19
N GLN A 34 5.22 -7.56 -11.32
CA GLN A 34 5.65 -8.96 -11.43
C GLN A 34 5.09 -9.65 -12.68
N ASP A 35 3.81 -9.44 -12.97
CA ASP A 35 3.16 -9.97 -14.17
C ASP A 35 3.82 -9.43 -15.47
N TRP A 36 4.50 -8.27 -15.40
CA TRP A 36 5.27 -7.68 -16.49
C TRP A 36 6.75 -8.07 -16.53
N GLY A 37 7.19 -8.96 -15.64
CA GLY A 37 8.56 -9.50 -15.62
C GLY A 37 9.45 -8.97 -14.51
N GLY A 38 8.93 -8.15 -13.59
CA GLY A 38 9.65 -7.74 -12.38
C GLY A 38 9.86 -8.90 -11.41
N GLU A 39 11.03 -8.95 -10.78
CA GLU A 39 11.34 -9.94 -9.75
C GLU A 39 10.92 -9.47 -8.34
N THR A 40 10.90 -10.39 -7.38
CA THR A 40 10.32 -10.19 -6.05
C THR A 40 10.89 -8.97 -5.32
N ALA A 41 9.98 -8.10 -4.88
CA ALA A 41 10.30 -6.92 -4.09
C ALA A 41 11.01 -7.29 -2.78
N THR A 42 12.18 -6.69 -2.55
CA THR A 42 12.79 -6.68 -1.22
C THR A 42 12.14 -5.58 -0.42
N GLU A 43 11.36 -5.92 0.61
CA GLU A 43 10.81 -4.92 1.52
C GLU A 43 11.94 -4.24 2.29
N ILE A 44 12.12 -2.94 2.05
CA ILE A 44 13.08 -2.14 2.80
C ILE A 44 12.42 -1.80 4.13
N LYS A 45 12.88 -2.42 5.22
CA LYS A 45 12.36 -2.15 6.56
C LYS A 45 12.54 -0.66 6.91
N GLY A 46 11.43 0.06 6.98
CA GLY A 46 11.37 1.42 7.51
C GLY A 46 11.31 1.46 9.03
N ILE A 47 11.08 2.65 9.57
CA ILE A 47 10.82 2.84 11.00
C ILE A 47 9.43 2.26 11.31
N GLU A 48 9.32 1.41 12.32
CA GLU A 48 8.04 0.85 12.75
C GLU A 48 7.18 1.94 13.41
N GLU A 49 6.10 2.35 12.76
CA GLU A 49 5.14 3.33 13.30
C GLU A 49 4.00 2.61 14.04
N LYS A 50 3.77 2.95 15.33
CA LYS A 50 2.74 2.33 16.20
C LYS A 50 1.58 3.26 16.55
N VAL A 51 1.40 4.35 15.81
CA VAL A 51 0.40 5.36 16.14
C VAL A 51 -0.99 4.85 15.76
N VAL A 52 -1.85 4.67 16.76
CA VAL A 52 -3.25 4.27 16.57
C VAL A 52 -4.16 5.31 17.22
N PHE A 53 -5.09 5.86 16.44
CA PHE A 53 -6.14 6.73 16.96
C PHE A 53 -7.39 5.91 17.24
N THR A 54 -7.76 5.79 18.51
CA THR A 54 -8.98 5.08 18.89
C THR A 54 -10.21 5.92 18.59
N LEU A 55 -11.31 5.26 18.20
CA LEU A 55 -12.61 5.91 18.07
C LEU A 55 -13.05 6.60 19.38
N PRO A 56 -13.56 7.84 19.33
CA PRO A 56 -14.20 8.53 20.45
C PRO A 56 -15.29 7.67 21.12
N LYS A 57 -15.48 7.83 22.43
CA LYS A 57 -16.41 7.02 23.22
C LYS A 57 -17.86 7.17 22.74
N GLU A 58 -18.22 8.39 22.35
CA GLU A 58 -19.55 8.78 21.89
C GLU A 58 -19.92 8.03 20.59
N LEU A 59 -18.96 7.87 19.66
CA LEU A 59 -19.18 7.14 18.42
C LEU A 59 -19.30 5.63 18.66
N LYS A 60 -18.58 5.07 19.63
CA LYS A 60 -18.71 3.65 20.02
C LYS A 60 -20.12 3.34 20.55
N LEU A 61 -20.63 4.19 21.46
CA LEU A 61 -21.97 4.04 22.04
C LEU A 61 -23.08 4.12 20.96
N HIS A 62 -22.90 4.97 19.94
CA HIS A 62 -23.85 5.06 18.82
C HIS A 62 -23.87 3.83 17.91
N MET A 63 -22.77 3.07 17.84
CA MET A 63 -22.70 1.84 17.03
C MET A 63 -23.29 0.62 17.76
N GLU A 64 -23.21 0.57 19.08
CA GLU A 64 -23.79 -0.52 19.90
C GLU A 64 -25.31 -0.40 20.06
N ASN A 65 -25.87 0.81 19.95
CA ASN A 65 -27.30 1.09 20.05
C ASN A 65 -28.04 1.01 18.69
N ARG A 66 -27.40 0.48 17.65
CA ARG A 66 -27.97 0.28 16.31
C ARG A 66 -28.32 -1.18 16.05
#